data_AF-A0A7W6FXA5-F1
#
_entry.id   AF-A0A7W6FXA5-F1
#
_cell.length_a   1.000
_cell.length_b   1.000
_cell.length_c   1.000
_cell.angle_alpha   90.00
_cell.angle_beta   90.00
_cell.angle_gamma   90.00
#
_symmetry.space_group_name_H-M   'P 1'
#
loop_
_entity.id
_entity.type
_entity.pdbx_description
1 polymer ?
#
loop_
_entity_poly.entity_id
_entity_poly.type
_entity_poly.pdbx_seq_one_letter_code
_entity_poly.pdbx_strand_id
1 'polypeptide(L)'
;MTAALTSEQRVQARSALGLGFAPKVSQRNEARPQLGAHSYDVWLGMVAAGLAVECETTAFWTIFRLTRAGADAALEAGESLDPRHFPPIGAH
;
A
#
# COMPACT_ATOMS: atom_id res chain seq x y z
N MET A 1 -9.51 -0.02 17.01
CA MET A 1 -9.07 -1.35 16.54
C MET A 1 -8.11 -1.11 15.40
N THR A 2 -6.82 -1.43 15.55
CA THR A 2 -5.83 -1.32 14.47
C THR A 2 -6.18 -2.38 13.44
N ALA A 3 -6.65 -1.99 12.26
CA ALA A 3 -6.98 -2.94 11.21
C ALA A 3 -5.70 -3.68 10.80
N ALA A 4 -5.68 -5.00 11.00
CA ALA A 4 -4.53 -5.84 10.71
C ALA A 4 -4.59 -6.33 9.26
N LEU A 5 -3.50 -6.14 8.51
CA LEU A 5 -3.34 -6.72 7.18
C LEU A 5 -3.31 -8.25 7.27
N THR A 6 -3.98 -8.94 6.34
CA THR A 6 -3.75 -10.37 6.12
C THR A 6 -2.32 -10.62 5.63
N SER A 7 -1.84 -11.86 5.67
CA SER A 7 -0.49 -12.19 5.20
C SER A 7 -0.26 -11.78 3.74
N GLU A 8 -1.26 -11.96 2.88
CA GLU A 8 -1.18 -11.58 1.47
C GLU A 8 -1.20 -10.06 1.27
N GLN A 9 -2.08 -9.36 1.98
CA GLN A 9 -2.12 -7.90 1.97
C GLN A 9 -0.79 -7.31 2.46
N ARG A 10 -0.18 -7.90 3.49
CA ARG A 10 1.14 -7.48 3.98
C ARG A 10 2.22 -7.64 2.90
N VAL A 11 2.23 -8.76 2.17
CA VAL A 11 3.20 -8.97 1.08
C VAL A 11 3.04 -7.91 -0.01
N GLN A 12 1.81 -7.64 -0.44
CA GLN A 12 1.53 -6.61 -1.45
C GLN A 12 1.89 -5.21 -0.95
N ALA A 13 1.53 -4.88 0.29
CA ALA A 13 1.85 -3.61 0.92
C ALA A 13 3.36 -3.38 1.03
N ARG A 14 4.13 -4.39 1.47
CA ARG A 14 5.60 -4.31 1.55
C ARG A 14 6.23 -4.09 0.19
N SER A 15 5.77 -4.82 -0.84
CA SER A 15 6.20 -4.62 -2.22
C SER A 15 5.91 -3.20 -2.73
N ALA A 16 4.73 -2.66 -2.41
CA ALA A 16 4.34 -1.29 -2.75
C ALA A 16 5.19 -0.22 -2.04
N LEU A 17 5.69 -0.52 -0.84
CA LEU A 17 6.62 0.35 -0.12
C LEU A 17 8.06 0.25 -0.62
N GLY A 18 8.34 -0.73 -1.50
CA GLY A 18 9.71 -1.09 -1.86
C GLY A 18 10.49 -1.67 -0.69
N LEU A 19 9.79 -2.18 0.34
CA LEU A 19 10.38 -2.88 1.47
C LEU A 19 10.54 -4.36 1.10
N GLY A 20 11.73 -4.90 1.40
CA GLY A 20 12.14 -6.25 1.04
C GLY A 20 13.33 -6.66 1.91
N PHE A 21 14.25 -7.47 1.39
CA PHE A 21 15.35 -8.01 2.21
C PHE A 21 16.41 -7.00 2.66
N ALA A 22 16.54 -5.84 1.99
CA ALA A 22 17.65 -4.91 2.22
C ALA A 22 17.23 -3.52 2.73
N PRO A 23 16.25 -2.81 2.14
CA PRO A 23 15.92 -1.47 2.58
C PRO A 23 15.11 -1.49 3.87
N LYS A 24 15.60 -0.78 4.91
CA LYS A 24 14.86 -0.54 6.17
C LYS A 24 13.93 0.67 6.12
N VAL A 25 13.97 1.43 5.03
CA VAL A 25 13.16 2.65 4.86
C VAL A 25 12.37 2.53 3.56
N SER A 26 11.09 2.90 3.56
CA SER A 26 10.27 2.83 2.35
C SER A 26 10.85 3.66 1.22
N GLN A 27 10.90 3.10 0.02
CA GLN A 27 11.49 3.72 -1.17
C GLN A 27 10.44 4.31 -2.11
N ARG A 28 9.17 3.93 -1.92
CA ARG A 28 8.01 4.42 -2.66
C ARG A 28 6.75 4.13 -1.85
N ASN A 29 5.58 4.45 -2.42
CA ASN A 29 4.28 4.01 -1.93
C ASN A 29 3.33 3.92 -3.12
N GLU A 30 3.48 2.89 -3.94
CA GLU A 30 2.68 2.73 -5.15
C GLU A 30 2.60 1.26 -5.59
N ALA A 31 1.40 0.82 -5.94
CA ALA A 31 1.14 -0.46 -6.60
C ALA A 31 0.28 -0.27 -7.85
N ARG A 32 0.52 -1.09 -8.87
CA ARG A 32 -0.19 -1.04 -10.16
C ARG A 32 -0.68 -2.43 -10.58
N PRO A 33 -1.56 -3.08 -9.79
CA PRO A 33 -2.16 -4.34 -10.21
C PRO A 33 -2.98 -4.17 -11.49
N GLN A 34 -2.96 -5.19 -12.34
CA GLN A 34 -3.81 -5.29 -13.52
C GLN A 34 -5.27 -5.50 -13.10
N LEU A 35 -6.22 -4.88 -13.81
CA LEU A 35 -7.65 -5.09 -13.58
C LEU A 35 -8.01 -6.58 -13.75
N GLY A 36 -8.75 -7.12 -12.79
CA GLY A 36 -9.18 -8.52 -12.76
C GLY A 36 -8.11 -9.53 -12.32
N ALA A 37 -6.89 -9.08 -12.00
CA ALA A 37 -5.89 -9.93 -11.36
C ALA A 37 -6.22 -10.11 -9.87
N HIS A 38 -5.87 -11.26 -9.28
CA HIS A 38 -6.06 -11.49 -7.84
C HIS A 38 -5.44 -10.39 -6.96
N SER A 39 -4.28 -9.84 -7.36
CA SER A 39 -3.66 -8.72 -6.63
C SER A 39 -4.55 -7.47 -6.60
N TYR A 40 -5.34 -7.22 -7.65
CA TYR A 40 -6.30 -6.11 -7.68
C TYR A 40 -7.37 -6.27 -6.59
N ASP A 41 -7.95 -7.47 -6.45
CA ASP A 41 -8.97 -7.75 -5.43
C ASP A 41 -8.39 -7.62 -4.01
N VAL A 42 -7.13 -8.02 -3.81
CA VAL A 42 -6.41 -7.80 -2.55
C VAL A 42 -6.28 -6.32 -2.22
N TRP A 43 -5.97 -5.48 -3.22
CA TRP A 43 -5.90 -4.02 -3.06
C TRP A 43 -7.26 -3.39 -2.78
N LEU A 44 -8.33 -3.82 -3.46
CA LEU A 44 -9.68 -3.39 -3.15
C LEU A 44 -10.09 -3.74 -1.71
N GLY A 45 -9.69 -4.92 -1.21
CA GLY A 45 -9.90 -5.29 0.19
C GLY A 45 -9.19 -4.35 1.18
N MET A 46 -7.99 -3.86 0.84
CA MET A 46 -7.29 -2.86 1.67
C MET A 46 -7.95 -1.47 1.59
N VAL A 47 -8.50 -1.09 0.44
CA VAL A 47 -9.28 0.15 0.28
C VAL A 47 -10.55 0.11 1.12
N ALA A 48 -11.31 -0.98 1.05
CA ALA A 48 -12.52 -1.17 1.86
C ALA A 48 -12.24 -1.12 3.38
N ALA A 49 -11.03 -1.50 3.81
CA ALA A 49 -10.58 -1.43 5.19
C ALA A 49 -9.99 -0.05 5.60
N GLY A 50 -9.90 0.92 4.68
CA GLY A 50 -9.28 2.23 4.92
C GLY A 50 -7.74 2.21 5.01
N LEU A 51 -7.11 1.12 4.56
CA LEU A 51 -5.65 0.92 4.61
C LEU A 51 -4.97 1.35 3.29
N ALA A 52 -5.72 1.51 2.22
CA ALA A 52 -5.24 2.00 0.93
C ALA A 52 -6.25 2.97 0.30
N VAL A 53 -5.81 3.67 -0.73
CA VAL A 53 -6.64 4.53 -1.59
C VAL A 53 -6.37 4.20 -3.05
N GLU A 54 -7.42 4.26 -3.86
CA GLU A 54 -7.33 4.33 -5.32
C GLU A 54 -6.95 5.75 -5.72
N CYS A 55 -5.93 5.90 -6.56
CA CYS A 55 -5.50 7.23 -7.03
C CYS A 55 -5.86 7.46 -8.50
N GLU A 56 -5.59 6.49 -9.36
CA GLU A 56 -5.81 6.62 -10.80
C GLU A 56 -6.17 5.26 -11.40
N THR A 57 -7.23 5.21 -12.20
CA THR A 57 -7.68 3.98 -12.87
C THR A 57 -7.63 4.16 -14.37
N THR A 58 -7.02 3.20 -15.05
CA THR A 58 -6.99 3.08 -16.51
C THR A 58 -7.80 1.86 -16.96
N ALA A 59 -7.92 1.65 -18.27
CA ALA A 59 -8.55 0.45 -18.82
C ALA A 59 -7.79 -0.87 -18.48
N PHE A 60 -6.54 -0.78 -18.02
CA PHE A 60 -5.67 -1.96 -17.82
C PHE A 60 -5.19 -2.15 -16.38
N TRP A 61 -4.98 -1.07 -15.63
CA TRP A 61 -4.50 -1.10 -14.25
C TRP A 61 -5.05 0.05 -13.42
N THR A 62 -5.00 -0.09 -12.10
CA THR A 62 -5.28 0.97 -11.12
C THR A 62 -4.05 1.22 -10.25
N ILE A 63 -3.70 2.49 -10.04
CA ILE A 63 -2.71 2.90 -9.04
C ILE A 63 -3.38 2.92 -7.68
N PHE A 64 -2.80 2.15 -6.75
CA PHE A 64 -3.13 2.20 -5.35
C PHE A 64 -1.96 2.74 -4.54
N ARG A 65 -2.27 3.44 -3.46
CA ARG A 65 -1.32 3.89 -2.44
C ARG A 65 -1.79 3.51 -1.06
N LEU A 66 -0.89 3.14 -0.18
CA LEU A 66 -1.22 2.90 1.23
C LEU A 66 -1.52 4.22 1.92
N THR A 67 -2.52 4.21 2.80
CA THR A 67 -2.68 5.25 3.80
C THR A 67 -1.55 5.14 4.82
N ARG A 68 -1.39 6.16 5.67
CA ARG A 68 -0.42 6.07 6.77
C ARG A 68 -0.67 4.83 7.64
N ALA A 69 -1.93 4.56 7.97
CA ALA A 69 -2.32 3.39 8.76
C ALA A 69 -1.97 2.06 8.07
N GLY A 70 -2.24 1.94 6.75
CA GLY A 70 -1.89 0.74 5.99
C GLY A 70 -0.38 0.52 5.87
N ALA A 71 0.38 1.60 5.71
CA ALA A 71 1.83 1.51 5.63
C ALA A 71 2.47 1.17 6.98
N ASP A 72 2.01 1.79 8.09
CA ASP A 72 2.48 1.45 9.42
C ASP A 72 2.16 -0.02 9.78
N ALA A 73 1.00 -0.55 9.33
CA ALA A 73 0.63 -1.95 9.53
C ALA A 73 1.49 -2.96 8.73
N ALA A 74 2.22 -2.48 7.71
CA ALA A 74 3.09 -3.29 6.84
C ALA A 74 4.56 -3.30 7.30
N LEU A 75 4.94 -2.42 8.22
CA LEU A 75 6.30 -2.33 8.76
C LEU A 75 6.64 -3.53 9.64
N GLU A 76 7.88 -3.99 9.53
CA GLU A 76 8.54 -4.88 10.49
C GLU A 76 9.39 -4.09 11.48
N ALA A 77 9.83 -4.76 12.55
CA ALA A 77 10.63 -4.14 13.60
C ALA A 77 11.93 -3.55 13.03
N GLY A 78 12.13 -2.25 13.26
CA GLY A 78 13.32 -1.53 12.80
C GLY A 78 13.22 -0.99 11.37
N GLU A 79 12.07 -1.14 10.72
CA GLU A 79 11.76 -0.44 9.48
C GLU A 79 11.09 0.92 9.74
N SER A 80 11.09 1.80 8.75
CA SER A 80 10.48 3.13 8.84
C SER A 80 9.91 3.59 7.50
N LEU A 81 8.96 4.51 7.55
CA LEU A 81 8.42 5.15 6.35
C LEU A 81 9.17 6.44 6.05
N ASP A 82 9.54 6.63 4.79
CA ASP A 82 9.98 7.91 4.29
C ASP A 82 8.77 8.84 4.09
N PRO A 83 8.68 9.96 4.82
CA PRO A 83 7.54 10.89 4.74
C PRO A 83 7.30 11.44 3.32
N ARG A 84 8.32 11.51 2.47
CA ARG A 84 8.20 12.02 1.09
C ARG A 84 7.26 11.18 0.23
N HIS A 85 7.06 9.91 0.58
CA HIS A 85 6.16 8.99 -0.14
C HIS A 85 4.72 9.01 0.39
N PHE A 86 4.44 9.82 1.41
CA PHE A 86 3.13 9.99 2.02
C PHE A 86 2.74 11.46 2.04
N PRO A 87 2.57 12.11 0.87
CA PRO A 87 2.07 13.47 0.85
C PRO A 87 0.70 13.51 1.54
N PRO A 88 0.34 14.63 2.20
CA PRO A 88 -0.99 14.81 2.74
C PRO A 88 -2.00 14.51 1.63
N ILE A 89 -2.99 13.66 1.93
CA ILE A 89 -4.13 13.45 1.05
C ILE A 89 -4.89 14.77 1.09
N GLY A 90 -4.55 15.68 0.18
CA GLY A 90 -5.26 16.92 -0.01
C GLY A 90 -6.71 16.56 -0.31
N ALA A 91 -7.62 17.03 0.54
CA ALA A 91 -9.05 16.95 0.27
C ALA A 91 -9.30 17.70 -1.05
N HIS A 92 -9.53 16.96 -2.12
CA HIS A 92 -10.12 17.45 -3.36
C HIS A 92 -11.53 16.89 -3.47
#